data_AF-A0A841KUQ5-F1
#
_entry.id   AF-A0A841KUQ5-F1
#
_cell.length_a   1.000
_cell.length_b   1.000
_cell.length_c   1.000
_cell.angle_alpha   90.00
_cell.angle_beta   90.00
_cell.angle_gamma   90.00
#
_symmetry.space_group_name_H-M   'P 1'
#
loop_
_entity.id
_entity.type
_entity.pdbx_description
1 polymer ?
#
loop_
_entity_poly.entity_id
_entity_poly.type
_entity_poly.pdbx_seq_one_letter_code
_entity_poly.pdbx_strand_id
1 'polypeptide(L)'
;MNNVLEILWIILIYIFIQRIVWIGMGVMKKAASATQRRKSQAAVNEEIEAAKEDLEEPIEMVTSFCCNKEIPRRKAYQIATEEGMAHFFCSWQCRQEFIERQLNETNHEEGI
;
A
#
# COMPACT_ATOMS: atom_id res chain seq x y z
N MET A 1 29.85 -11.83 62.04
CA MET A 1 29.43 -12.37 60.72
C MET A 1 28.00 -11.98 60.34
N ASN A 2 27.10 -11.68 61.30
CA ASN A 2 25.72 -11.28 61.01
C ASN A 2 25.59 -9.91 60.32
N ASN A 3 26.39 -8.91 60.74
CA ASN A 3 26.33 -7.56 60.15
C ASN A 3 26.69 -7.52 58.65
N VAL A 4 27.58 -8.41 58.18
CA VAL A 4 27.95 -8.49 56.75
C VAL A 4 26.81 -9.08 55.93
N LEU A 5 26.10 -10.08 56.46
CA LEU A 5 24.90 -10.65 55.84
C LEU A 5 23.76 -9.62 55.79
N GLU A 6 23.56 -8.84 56.86
CA GLU A 6 22.54 -7.77 56.89
C GLU A 6 22.81 -6.67 55.85
N ILE A 7 24.08 -6.26 55.69
CA ILE A 7 24.46 -5.28 54.68
C ILE A 7 24.21 -5.83 53.26
N LEU A 8 24.51 -7.11 53.01
CA LEU A 8 24.23 -7.74 51.72
C LEU A 8 22.73 -7.77 51.40
N TRP A 9 21.87 -8.04 52.40
CA TRP A 9 20.42 -8.00 52.21
C TRP A 9 19.90 -6.60 51.87
N ILE A 10 20.42 -5.55 52.53
CA ILE A 10 20.05 -4.16 52.24
C ILE A 10 20.42 -3.78 50.79
N ILE A 11 21.60 -4.21 50.33
CA ILE A 11 22.05 -3.96 48.95
C ILE A 11 21.15 -4.66 47.92
N LEU A 12 20.75 -5.91 48.19
CA LEU A 12 19.84 -6.65 47.31
C LEU A 12 18.45 -6.00 47.22
N ILE A 13 17.90 -5.55 48.34
CA ILE A 13 16.62 -4.83 48.39
C ILE A 13 16.72 -3.51 47.62
N TYR A 14 17.81 -2.76 47.79
CA TYR A 14 18.04 -1.51 47.08
C TYR A 14 18.05 -1.70 45.56
N ILE A 15 18.75 -2.72 45.05
CA ILE A 15 18.80 -3.04 43.61
C ILE A 15 17.41 -3.43 43.09
N PHE A 16 16.64 -4.17 43.89
CA PHE A 16 15.28 -4.61 43.52
C PHE A 16 14.31 -3.43 43.39
N ILE A 17 14.35 -2.48 44.32
CA ILE A 17 13.54 -1.26 44.28
C ILE A 17 13.88 -0.42 43.04
N GLN A 18 15.17 -0.26 42.74
CA GLN A 18 15.64 0.48 41.55
C GLN A 18 15.12 -0.15 40.25
N ARG A 19 15.06 -1.48 40.16
CA ARG A 19 14.54 -2.20 38.98
C ARG A 19 13.04 -1.96 38.78
N ILE A 20 12.25 -1.97 39.85
CA ILE A 20 10.79 -1.74 39.77
C ILE A 20 10.48 -0.33 39.26
N VAL A 21 11.18 0.68 39.78
CA VAL A 21 11.00 2.09 39.41
C VAL A 21 11.34 2.32 37.92
N TRP A 22 12.40 1.70 37.42
CA TRP A 22 12.83 1.84 36.03
C TRP A 22 11.85 1.17 35.05
N ILE A 23 11.32 0.00 35.40
CA ILE A 23 10.30 -0.70 34.60
C ILE A 23 9.00 0.10 34.56
N GLY A 24 8.56 0.66 35.69
CA GLY A 24 7.34 1.48 35.78
C GLY A 24 7.37 2.73 34.89
N MET A 25 8.52 3.42 34.82
CA MET A 25 8.69 4.59 33.94
C MET A 25 8.66 4.24 32.44
N GLY A 26 9.06 3.02 32.06
CA GLY A 26 9.07 2.58 30.66
C GLY A 26 7.68 2.33 30.06
N VAL A 27 6.72 1.93 30.89
CA VAL A 27 5.35 1.60 30.43
C VAL A 27 4.53 2.85 30.13
N MET A 28 4.68 3.92 30.91
CA MET A 28 3.91 5.17 30.71
C MET A 28 4.22 5.88 29.37
N LYS A 29 5.47 5.83 28.90
CA LYS A 29 5.87 6.48 27.63
C LYS A 29 5.23 5.83 26.39
N LYS A 30 4.88 4.53 26.47
CA LYS A 30 4.24 3.79 25.38
C LYS A 30 2.72 4.01 25.30
N ALA A 31 2.06 4.27 26.43
CA ALA A 31 0.63 4.56 26.45
C ALA A 31 0.29 5.96 25.89
N ALA A 32 1.12 6.98 26.18
CA ALA A 32 0.91 8.34 25.69
C ALA A 32 1.07 8.46 24.16
N SER A 33 2.02 7.73 23.57
CA SER A 33 2.28 7.76 22.13
C SER A 33 1.28 6.95 21.29
N ALA A 34 0.60 5.96 21.88
CA ALA A 34 -0.46 5.21 21.21
C ALA A 34 -1.71 6.07 20.94
N THR A 35 -2.07 6.96 21.86
CA THR A 35 -3.23 7.86 21.72
C THR A 35 -2.98 8.95 20.66
N GLN A 36 -1.76 9.48 20.58
CA GLN A 36 -1.39 10.49 19.58
C GLN A 36 -1.43 9.92 18.15
N ARG A 37 -0.96 8.68 17.95
CA ARG A 37 -1.02 8.00 16.64
C ARG A 37 -2.45 7.80 16.13
N ARG A 38 -3.39 7.48 17.02
CA ARG A 38 -4.80 7.32 16.65
C ARG A 38 -5.45 8.63 16.22
N LYS A 39 -5.16 9.74 16.90
CA LYS A 39 -5.66 11.06 16.53
C LYS A 39 -5.10 11.55 15.20
N SER A 40 -3.78 11.37 14.97
CA SER A 40 -3.18 11.75 13.69
C SER A 40 -3.70 10.90 12.52
N GLN A 41 -3.95 9.61 12.75
CA GLN A 41 -4.47 8.73 11.70
C GLN A 41 -5.93 9.04 11.36
N ALA A 42 -6.75 9.44 12.34
CA ALA A 42 -8.13 9.87 12.10
C ALA A 42 -8.19 11.17 11.28
N ALA A 43 -7.39 12.17 11.62
CA ALA A 43 -7.36 13.44 10.91
C ALA A 43 -6.90 13.29 9.44
N VAL A 44 -5.88 12.47 9.18
CA VAL A 44 -5.41 12.19 7.82
C VAL A 44 -6.48 11.47 6.99
N ASN A 45 -7.26 10.57 7.61
CA ASN A 45 -8.30 9.84 6.90
C ASN A 45 -9.50 10.73 6.56
N GLU A 46 -9.84 11.67 7.44
CA GLU A 46 -10.89 12.68 7.22
C GLU A 46 -10.53 13.62 6.05
N GLU A 47 -9.26 14.04 5.96
CA GLU A 47 -8.77 14.87 4.85
C GLU A 47 -8.77 14.12 3.51
N ILE A 48 -8.46 12.82 3.51
CA ILE A 48 -8.54 11.98 2.31
C ILE A 48 -9.98 11.78 1.84
N GLU A 49 -10.92 11.55 2.76
CA GLU A 49 -12.33 11.36 2.40
C GLU A 49 -12.95 12.67 1.89
N ALA A 50 -12.64 13.82 2.50
CA ALA A 50 -13.04 15.13 1.99
C ALA A 50 -12.48 15.41 0.58
N ALA A 51 -11.22 15.04 0.32
CA ALA A 51 -10.61 15.20 -1.01
C ALA A 51 -11.19 14.24 -2.07
N LYS A 52 -11.78 13.10 -1.68
CA LYS A 52 -12.45 12.18 -2.60
C LYS A 52 -13.84 12.67 -3.01
N GLU A 53 -14.53 13.38 -2.11
CA GLU A 53 -15.86 13.94 -2.38
C GLU A 53 -15.82 15.01 -3.50
N ASP A 54 -14.71 15.73 -3.61
CA ASP A 54 -14.51 16.77 -4.64
C ASP A 54 -14.01 16.22 -5.99
N LEU A 55 -13.74 14.91 -6.11
CA LEU A 55 -13.18 14.26 -7.31
C LEU A 55 -14.13 13.20 -7.89
N GLU A 56 -15.42 13.53 -8.08
CA GLU A 56 -16.24 12.82 -9.05
C GLU A 56 -15.85 13.24 -10.48
N GLU A 57 -14.63 12.91 -10.89
CA GLU A 57 -14.23 13.05 -12.28
C GLU A 57 -15.10 12.14 -13.17
N PRO A 58 -15.61 12.65 -14.31
CA PRO A 58 -16.38 11.84 -15.24
C PRO A 58 -15.54 10.65 -15.68
N ILE A 59 -16.09 9.45 -15.47
CA ILE A 59 -15.43 8.20 -15.83
C ILE A 59 -15.42 8.11 -17.36
N GLU A 60 -14.29 8.41 -17.98
CA GLU A 60 -14.12 8.23 -19.43
C GLU A 60 -14.24 6.73 -19.77
N MET A 61 -15.20 6.40 -20.63
CA MET A 61 -15.45 5.03 -21.10
C MET A 61 -14.83 4.86 -22.49
N VAL A 62 -14.22 3.71 -22.73
CA VAL A 62 -13.63 3.33 -24.01
C VAL A 62 -14.16 1.96 -24.44
N THR A 63 -14.25 1.74 -25.75
CA THR A 63 -14.68 0.47 -26.32
C THR A 63 -13.49 -0.45 -26.51
N SER A 64 -13.60 -1.68 -26.00
CA SER A 64 -12.56 -2.67 -26.19
C SER A 64 -12.53 -3.20 -27.63
N PHE A 65 -11.33 -3.22 -28.22
CA PHE A 65 -11.08 -3.69 -29.59
C PHE A 65 -11.42 -5.18 -29.80
N CYS A 66 -11.20 -6.04 -28.79
CA CYS A 66 -11.45 -7.48 -28.94
C CYS A 66 -12.93 -7.87 -28.79
N CYS A 67 -13.62 -7.25 -27.82
CA CYS A 67 -14.88 -7.74 -27.27
C CYS A 67 -16.03 -6.72 -27.45
N ASN A 68 -15.75 -5.54 -28.02
CA ASN A 68 -16.67 -4.40 -28.19
C ASN A 68 -17.39 -3.98 -26.89
N LYS A 69 -16.80 -4.28 -25.74
CA LYS A 69 -17.35 -3.93 -24.43
C LYS A 69 -16.88 -2.55 -24.03
N GLU A 70 -17.81 -1.73 -23.55
CA GLU A 70 -17.49 -0.46 -22.89
C GLU A 70 -16.84 -0.72 -21.53
N ILE A 71 -15.66 -0.14 -21.32
CA ILE A 71 -14.88 -0.27 -20.10
C ILE A 71 -14.36 1.10 -19.67
N PRO A 72 -14.23 1.37 -18.37
CA PRO A 72 -13.56 2.59 -17.90
C PRO A 72 -12.14 2.64 -18.44
N ARG A 73 -11.74 3.75 -19.08
CA ARG A 73 -10.40 3.94 -19.67
C ARG A 73 -9.29 3.66 -18.67
N ARG A 74 -9.46 4.11 -17.42
CA ARG A 74 -8.55 3.85 -16.29
C ARG A 74 -8.36 2.38 -15.90
N LYS A 75 -9.29 1.50 -16.32
CA LYS A 75 -9.24 0.05 -16.08
C LYS A 75 -8.93 -0.74 -17.35
N ALA A 76 -8.78 -0.08 -18.50
CA ALA A 76 -8.52 -0.71 -19.78
C ALA A 76 -7.03 -1.04 -19.92
N TYR A 77 -6.73 -2.20 -20.48
CA TYR A 77 -5.39 -2.50 -20.96
C TYR A 77 -5.17 -1.77 -22.30
N GLN A 78 -3.99 -1.21 -22.53
CA GLN A 78 -3.71 -0.47 -23.77
C GLN A 78 -2.47 -1.00 -24.50
N ILE A 79 -2.48 -0.86 -25.82
CA ILE A 79 -1.32 -1.00 -26.70
C ILE A 79 -1.28 0.26 -27.57
N ALA A 80 -0.13 0.93 -27.59
CA ALA A 80 0.13 2.00 -28.55
C ALA A 80 0.62 1.39 -29.86
N THR A 81 0.03 1.78 -30.98
CA THR A 81 0.52 1.47 -32.32
C THR A 81 1.52 2.53 -32.78
N GLU A 82 2.35 2.20 -33.77
CA GLU A 82 3.37 3.12 -34.32
C GLU A 82 2.74 4.38 -34.94
N GLU A 83 1.48 4.29 -35.38
CA GLU A 83 0.68 5.40 -35.90
C GLU A 83 0.16 6.36 -34.79
N GLY A 84 0.51 6.12 -33.53
CA GLY A 84 0.10 6.94 -32.39
C GLY A 84 -1.32 6.67 -31.90
N MET A 85 -2.00 5.64 -32.41
CA MET A 85 -3.31 5.21 -31.94
C MET A 85 -3.18 4.21 -30.78
N ALA A 86 -4.08 4.29 -29.80
CA ALA A 86 -4.12 3.36 -28.67
C ALA A 86 -5.32 2.41 -28.82
N HIS A 87 -5.06 1.11 -28.86
CA HIS A 87 -6.10 0.09 -28.77
C HIS A 87 -6.36 -0.28 -27.31
N PHE A 88 -7.63 -0.32 -26.92
CA PHE A 88 -8.06 -0.66 -25.56
C PHE A 88 -8.61 -2.09 -25.48
N PHE A 89 -8.31 -2.79 -24.40
CA PHE A 89 -8.66 -4.19 -24.19
C PHE A 89 -9.34 -4.42 -22.84
N CYS A 90 -10.42 -5.20 -22.85
CA CYS A 90 -11.22 -5.51 -21.67
C CYS A 90 -10.53 -6.47 -20.68
N SER A 91 -9.48 -7.17 -21.13
CA SER A 91 -8.69 -8.08 -20.29
C SER A 91 -7.26 -8.18 -20.81
N TRP A 92 -6.36 -8.66 -19.93
CA TRP A 92 -4.98 -8.98 -20.33
C TRP A 92 -4.93 -10.03 -21.44
N GLN A 93 -5.82 -11.03 -21.40
CA GLN A 93 -5.88 -12.08 -22.40
C GLN A 93 -6.22 -11.52 -23.79
N CYS A 94 -7.23 -10.65 -23.88
CA CYS A 94 -7.54 -9.96 -25.13
C CYS A 94 -6.36 -9.18 -25.71
N ARG A 95 -5.56 -8.55 -24.84
CA ARG A 95 -4.35 -7.83 -25.23
C ARG A 95 -3.29 -8.79 -25.78
N GLN A 96 -3.08 -9.93 -25.14
CA GLN A 96 -2.08 -10.92 -25.59
C GLN A 96 -2.47 -11.55 -26.92
N GLU A 97 -3.73 -11.97 -27.07
CA GLU A 97 -4.21 -12.53 -28.34
C GLU A 97 -4.04 -11.55 -29.51
N PHE A 98 -4.22 -10.26 -29.26
CA PHE A 98 -3.98 -9.22 -30.27
C PHE A 98 -2.50 -9.13 -30.65
N ILE A 99 -1.58 -9.13 -29.68
CA ILE A 99 -0.13 -9.10 -29.92
C ILE A 99 0.32 -10.34 -30.69
N GLU A 100 -0.17 -11.52 -30.31
CA GLU A 100 0.19 -12.77 -30.97
C GLU A 100 -0.26 -12.80 -32.44
N ARG A 101 -1.46 -12.29 -32.74
CA ARG A 101 -1.93 -12.17 -34.15
C ARG A 101 -1.04 -11.24 -34.96
N GLN A 102 -0.72 -10.06 -34.41
CA GLN A 102 0.13 -9.08 -35.09
C GLN A 102 1.54 -9.61 -35.36
N LEU A 103 2.14 -10.31 -34.39
CA LEU A 103 3.45 -10.94 -34.57
C LEU A 103 3.43 -12.02 -35.67
N ASN A 104 2.37 -12.84 -35.72
CA ASN A 104 2.24 -13.88 -36.74
C ASN A 104 2.06 -13.29 -38.15
N GLU A 105 1.37 -12.15 -38.27
CA GLU A 105 1.21 -11.43 -39.54
C GLU A 105 2.55 -10.85 -40.02
N THR A 106 3.33 -10.20 -39.14
CA THR A 106 4.67 -9.67 -39.51
C THR A 106 5.66 -10.76 -39.93
N ASN A 107 5.62 -11.93 -39.29
CA ASN A 107 6.50 -13.04 -39.64
C ASN A 107 6.17 -13.67 -41.01
N HIS A 108 4.99 -13.39 -41.57
CA HIS A 108 4.63 -13.88 -42.90
C HIS A 108 5.13 -12.97 -44.03
N GLU A 109 5.38 -11.69 -43.76
CA GLU A 109 5.84 -10.70 -44.75
C GLU A 109 7.36 -10.69 -44.95
N GLU A 110 8.15 -11.11 -43.95
CA GLU A 110 9.62 -11.23 -44.07
C GLU A 110 10.08 -12.59 -44.65
N GLY A 111 9.13 -13.44 -45.04
CA GLY A 111 9.36 -14.77 -45.59
C GLY A 111 9.10 -14.86 -47.10
N ILE A 112 9.70 -13.98 -47.91
CA ILE A 112 9.84 -14.12 -49.38
C ILE A 112 11.24 -13.72 -49.81
#